data_AF-R6WKN7-F1
#
_entry.id   AF-R6WKN7-F1
#
_cell.length_a   1.000
_cell.length_b   1.000
_cell.length_c   1.000
_cell.angle_alpha   90.00
_cell.angle_beta   90.00
_cell.angle_gamma   90.00
#
_symmetry.space_group_name_H-M   'P 1'
#
loop_
_entity.id
_entity.type
_entity.pdbx_description
1 polymer ?
#
loop_
_entity_poly.entity_id
_entity_poly.type
_entity_poly.pdbx_seq_one_letter_code
_entity_poly.pdbx_strand_id
1 'polypeptide(L)'
;MKCPICGQQLRPGKKDPNYLLCYNCKKKFKVPQQNKEAEPEQKYSNIPPKKVREKRETEMRKAYDDLLSIEDEKKKKKAAPKPKKRQDYDDYDDYDDVYDDEPMSKAPIIILAIAIVVVAGVIAYMLLK
;
A
#
# COMPACT_ATOMS: atom_id res chain seq x y z
N MET A 1 -19.68 40.30 -22.04
CA MET A 1 -20.49 39.45 -22.95
C MET A 1 -21.48 40.34 -23.71
N LYS A 2 -21.79 40.02 -24.97
CA LYS A 2 -22.82 40.75 -25.73
C LYS A 2 -24.21 40.23 -25.34
N CYS A 3 -25.21 41.11 -25.33
CA CYS A 3 -26.58 40.71 -25.09
C CYS A 3 -27.13 39.92 -26.30
N PRO A 4 -27.78 38.77 -26.10
CA PRO A 4 -28.35 37.97 -27.19
C PRO A 4 -29.56 38.64 -27.87
N ILE A 5 -30.08 39.73 -27.31
CA ILE A 5 -31.27 40.43 -27.83
C ILE A 5 -30.88 41.75 -28.52
N CYS A 6 -30.09 42.58 -27.83
CA CYS A 6 -29.71 43.93 -28.29
C CYS A 6 -28.34 43.97 -28.99
N GLY A 7 -27.54 42.90 -28.95
CA GLY A 7 -26.15 42.89 -29.45
C GLY A 7 -25.16 43.78 -28.67
N GLN A 8 -25.65 44.68 -27.82
CA GLN A 8 -24.88 45.63 -27.03
C GLN A 8 -24.08 44.93 -25.91
N GLN A 9 -22.96 45.54 -25.49
CA GLN A 9 -22.14 45.01 -24.41
C GLN A 9 -22.89 45.08 -23.07
N LEU A 10 -23.02 43.92 -22.41
CA LEU A 10 -23.59 43.84 -21.08
C LEU A 10 -22.60 44.39 -20.03
N ARG A 11 -23.11 45.15 -19.06
CA ARG A 11 -22.33 45.73 -17.95
C ARG A 11 -22.67 45.03 -16.63
N PRO A 12 -21.71 44.84 -15.71
CA PRO A 12 -21.99 44.28 -14.39
C PRO A 12 -22.94 45.19 -13.60
N GLY A 13 -23.90 44.58 -12.91
CA GLY A 13 -24.87 45.30 -12.10
C GLY A 13 -24.27 45.91 -10.84
N LYS A 14 -24.76 47.10 -10.48
CA LYS A 14 -24.32 47.81 -9.25
C LYS A 14 -24.89 47.20 -7.97
N LYS A 15 -25.99 46.44 -8.07
CA LYS A 15 -26.65 45.78 -6.94
C LYS A 15 -26.14 44.35 -6.71
N ASP A 16 -25.93 43.59 -7.79
CA ASP A 16 -25.46 42.21 -7.73
C ASP A 16 -24.34 41.97 -8.76
N PRO A 17 -23.11 41.61 -8.33
CA PRO A 17 -22.02 41.29 -9.27
C PRO A 17 -22.26 39.99 -10.05
N ASN A 18 -23.25 39.18 -9.65
CA ASN A 18 -23.59 37.91 -10.29
C ASN A 18 -24.49 38.07 -11.55
N TYR A 19 -24.92 39.30 -11.86
CA TYR A 19 -25.78 39.59 -13.01
C TYR A 19 -25.18 40.69 -13.89
N LEU A 20 -25.27 40.48 -15.21
CA LEU A 20 -24.95 41.45 -16.24
C LEU A 20 -26.24 42.08 -16.77
N LEU A 21 -26.29 43.40 -16.93
CA LEU A 21 -27.46 44.13 -17.44
C LEU A 21 -27.23 44.67 -18.87
N CYS A 22 -28.23 44.55 -19.76
CA CYS A 22 -28.34 45.38 -20.98
C CYS A 22 -29.22 46.59 -20.60
N TYR A 23 -28.68 47.81 -20.64
CA TYR A 23 -29.44 49.02 -20.35
C TYR A 23 -30.53 49.32 -21.39
N ASN A 24 -30.40 48.78 -22.60
CA ASN A 24 -31.37 48.95 -23.68
C ASN A 24 -32.58 48.02 -23.51
N CYS A 25 -32.35 46.71 -23.27
CA CYS A 25 -33.41 45.74 -23.02
C CYS A 25 -33.91 45.70 -21.56
N LYS A 26 -33.23 46.38 -20.64
CA LYS A 26 -33.46 46.31 -19.17
C LYS A 26 -33.47 44.88 -18.60
N LYS A 27 -32.91 43.89 -19.33
CA LYS A 27 -32.83 42.49 -18.90
C LYS A 27 -31.51 42.22 -18.18
N LYS A 28 -31.58 41.32 -17.20
CA LYS A 28 -30.46 40.77 -16.44
C LYS A 28 -30.11 39.38 -16.97
N PHE A 29 -28.82 39.13 -17.16
CA PHE A 29 -28.25 37.86 -17.58
C PHE A 29 -27.35 37.35 -16.46
N LYS A 30 -27.45 36.06 -16.13
CA LYS A 30 -26.58 35.45 -15.11
C LYS A 30 -25.16 35.35 -15.66
N VAL A 31 -24.16 35.77 -14.88
CA VAL A 31 -22.76 35.57 -15.24
C VAL A 31 -22.49 34.06 -15.28
N PRO A 32 -21.86 33.51 -16.33
CA PRO A 32 -21.38 32.14 -16.30
C PRO A 32 -20.32 32.06 -15.19
N GLN A 33 -20.66 31.39 -14.09
CA GLN A 33 -19.70 31.11 -13.04
C GLN A 33 -18.69 30.14 -13.63
N GLN A 34 -17.47 30.62 -13.86
CA GLN A 34 -16.34 29.72 -13.97
C GLN A 34 -16.26 29.04 -12.60
N ASN A 35 -16.54 27.74 -12.57
CA ASN A 35 -16.26 26.89 -11.42
C ASN A 35 -14.75 26.97 -11.18
N LYS A 36 -14.32 28.02 -10.49
CA LYS A 36 -13.04 28.01 -9.81
C LYS A 36 -13.17 26.85 -8.86
N GLU A 37 -12.49 25.76 -9.18
CA GLU A 37 -12.30 24.63 -8.28
C GLU A 37 -11.86 25.23 -6.95
N ALA A 38 -12.83 25.40 -6.06
CA ALA A 38 -12.57 25.94 -4.75
C ALA A 38 -11.67 24.90 -4.10
N GLU A 39 -10.42 25.27 -3.82
CA GLU A 39 -9.60 24.49 -2.92
C GLU A 39 -10.49 24.14 -1.72
N PRO A 40 -10.64 22.86 -1.39
CA PRO A 40 -11.59 22.44 -0.36
C PRO A 40 -11.25 23.18 0.93
N GLU A 41 -12.15 24.07 1.33
CA GLU A 41 -12.05 24.81 2.58
C GLU A 41 -11.72 23.84 3.70
N GLN A 42 -10.69 24.16 4.46
CA GLN A 42 -10.30 23.35 5.61
C GLN A 42 -11.42 23.50 6.65
N LYS A 43 -12.30 22.50 6.68
CA LYS A 43 -13.50 22.43 7.52
C LYS A 43 -13.23 22.69 9.01
N TYR A 44 -11.99 22.49 9.46
CA TYR A 44 -11.57 22.70 10.83
C TYR A 44 -10.17 23.35 10.88
N SER A 45 -10.05 24.44 11.65
CA SER A 45 -8.81 25.20 11.81
C SER A 45 -7.71 24.47 12.60
N ASN A 46 -8.04 23.37 13.28
CA ASN A 46 -7.05 22.57 14.02
C ASN A 46 -6.28 21.59 13.11
N ILE A 47 -6.72 21.41 11.86
CA ILE A 47 -6.07 20.51 10.91
C ILE A 47 -4.95 21.29 10.21
N PRO A 48 -3.70 20.79 10.22
CA PRO A 48 -2.61 21.41 9.49
C PRO A 48 -2.94 21.58 7.99
N PRO A 49 -2.44 22.64 7.33
CA PRO A 49 -2.77 22.88 5.94
C PRO A 49 -2.45 21.70 5.03
N LYS A 50 -3.25 21.48 3.98
CA LYS A 50 -3.10 20.33 3.07
C LYS A 50 -1.66 20.12 2.58
N LYS A 51 -0.98 21.22 2.24
CA LYS A 51 0.42 21.22 1.80
C LYS A 51 1.38 20.67 2.86
N VAL A 52 1.13 20.95 4.14
CA VAL A 52 1.95 20.43 5.26
C VAL A 52 1.70 18.95 5.47
N ARG A 53 0.42 18.54 5.42
CA ARG A 53 0.03 17.13 5.55
C ARG A 53 0.61 16.29 4.42
N GLU A 54 0.47 16.74 3.17
CA GLU A 54 0.98 16.04 1.99
C GLU A 54 2.51 15.93 2.00
N LYS A 55 3.23 16.97 2.43
CA LYS A 55 4.69 16.88 2.61
C LYS A 55 5.08 15.80 3.61
N ARG A 56 4.39 15.73 4.76
CA ARG A 56 4.69 14.70 5.78
C ARG A 56 4.34 13.30 5.28
N GLU A 57 3.20 13.14 4.61
CA GLU A 57 2.78 11.84 4.04
C GLU A 57 3.74 11.35 2.94
N THR A 58 4.18 12.25 2.05
CA THR A 58 5.12 11.92 0.97
C THR A 58 6.50 11.59 1.49
N GLU A 59 6.99 12.29 2.51
CA GLU A 59 8.25 11.97 3.17
C GLU A 59 8.21 10.58 3.85
N MET A 60 7.14 10.28 4.59
CA MET A 60 6.96 8.97 5.23
C MET A 60 6.86 7.85 4.20
N ARG A 61 6.14 8.06 3.10
CA ARG A 61 6.03 7.09 2.00
C ARG A 61 7.39 6.86 1.34
N LYS A 62 8.12 7.93 1.05
CA LYS A 62 9.44 7.85 0.44
C LYS A 62 10.44 7.12 1.34
N ALA A 63 10.42 7.36 2.65
CA ALA A 63 11.28 6.66 3.60
C ALA A 63 10.97 5.14 3.63
N TYR A 64 9.71 4.77 3.52
CA TYR A 64 9.31 3.37 3.41
C TYR A 64 9.79 2.74 2.10
N ASP A 65 9.57 3.43 0.98
CA ASP A 65 10.01 2.97 -0.35
C ASP A 65 11.54 2.80 -0.39
N ASP A 66 12.30 3.68 0.27
CA ASP A 66 13.77 3.60 0.38
C ASP A 66 14.21 2.34 1.15
N LEU A 67 13.61 2.08 2.33
CA LEU A 67 13.91 0.86 3.12
C LEU A 67 13.60 -0.42 2.35
N LEU A 68 12.48 -0.45 1.62
CA LEU A 68 12.09 -1.58 0.80
C LEU A 68 13.04 -1.80 -0.39
N SER A 69 13.53 -0.71 -0.98
CA SER A 69 14.46 -0.77 -2.13
C SER A 69 15.86 -1.29 -1.76
N ILE A 70 16.31 -1.10 -0.51
CA ILE A 70 17.61 -1.60 -0.03
C ILE A 70 17.68 -3.14 -0.03
N GLU A 71 16.55 -3.84 0.09
CA GLU A 71 16.52 -5.31 -0.02
C GLU A 71 16.92 -5.78 -1.42
N ASP A 72 16.52 -5.06 -2.47
CA ASP A 72 16.81 -5.44 -3.85
C ASP A 72 18.29 -5.24 -4.20
N GLU A 73 18.93 -4.20 -3.66
CA GLU A 73 20.38 -3.99 -3.82
C GLU A 73 21.21 -5.08 -3.12
N LYS A 74 20.78 -5.54 -1.93
CA LYS A 74 21.43 -6.66 -1.23
C LYS A 74 21.20 -8.01 -1.93
N LYS A 75 20.04 -8.23 -2.53
CA LYS A 75 19.73 -9.45 -3.33
C LYS A 75 20.56 -9.51 -4.62
N LYS A 76 20.80 -8.37 -5.30
CA LYS A 76 21.62 -8.33 -6.53
C LYS A 76 23.09 -8.71 -6.32
N LYS A 77 23.68 -8.46 -5.14
CA LYS A 77 25.05 -8.90 -4.82
C LYS A 77 25.19 -10.41 -4.52
N LYS A 78 24.08 -11.16 -4.47
CA LYS A 78 24.07 -12.61 -4.20
C LYS A 78 23.59 -13.46 -5.37
N ALA A 79 23.38 -12.90 -6.56
CA ALA A 79 22.84 -13.63 -7.70
C ALA A 79 23.93 -14.42 -8.48
N ALA A 80 24.28 -15.62 -7.97
CA ALA A 80 24.40 -16.79 -8.85
C ALA A 80 22.97 -17.37 -9.05
N PRO A 81 22.67 -18.03 -10.17
CA PRO A 81 21.28 -18.16 -10.63
C PRO A 81 20.55 -19.34 -9.98
N LYS A 82 19.28 -19.12 -9.60
CA LYS A 82 18.25 -20.18 -9.57
C LYS A 82 16.93 -19.64 -10.16
N PRO A 83 16.11 -20.49 -10.79
CA PRO A 83 15.07 -20.04 -11.72
C PRO A 83 13.69 -19.80 -11.07
N LYS A 84 13.00 -18.79 -11.63
CA LYS A 84 11.56 -18.47 -11.69
C LYS A 84 10.61 -19.02 -10.60
N LYS A 85 9.90 -18.09 -9.94
CA LYS A 85 8.42 -18.12 -9.89
C LYS A 85 7.84 -16.72 -9.67
N ARG A 86 6.99 -16.27 -10.60
CA ARG A 86 6.02 -15.19 -10.36
C ARG A 86 4.87 -15.81 -9.56
N GLN A 87 4.52 -15.20 -8.44
CA GLN A 87 3.26 -15.33 -7.70
C GLN A 87 3.11 -13.93 -7.08
N ASP A 88 2.36 -13.02 -7.68
CA ASP A 88 0.89 -12.94 -7.63
C ASP A 88 0.33 -13.20 -6.23
N TYR A 89 -0.47 -12.23 -5.81
CA TYR A 89 -0.76 -11.86 -4.45
C TYR A 89 -2.05 -12.57 -4.03
N ASP A 90 -1.97 -13.83 -3.57
CA ASP A 90 -3.11 -14.56 -3.00
C ASP A 90 -2.57 -15.79 -2.23
N ASP A 91 -2.46 -15.73 -0.90
CA ASP A 91 -2.58 -16.89 0.00
C ASP A 91 -2.65 -16.42 1.47
N TYR A 92 -3.85 -16.36 2.04
CA TYR A 92 -4.10 -16.02 3.45
C TYR A 92 -4.76 -17.19 4.18
N ASP A 93 -4.45 -18.44 3.79
CA ASP A 93 -5.07 -19.66 4.31
C ASP A 93 -4.04 -20.76 4.70
N ASP A 94 -2.93 -20.40 5.35
CA ASP A 94 -2.00 -21.38 5.94
C ASP A 94 -1.80 -21.13 7.44
N TYR A 95 -2.85 -21.39 8.22
CA TYR A 95 -2.79 -21.54 9.68
C TYR A 95 -3.19 -22.98 10.03
N ASP A 96 -2.43 -23.97 9.55
CA ASP A 96 -2.68 -25.36 9.94
C ASP A 96 -1.41 -26.24 9.97
N ASP A 97 -0.29 -25.72 10.47
CA ASP A 97 0.89 -26.56 10.73
C ASP A 97 1.67 -26.17 12.01
N VAL A 98 0.92 -25.90 13.09
CA VAL A 98 1.46 -25.95 14.46
C VAL A 98 1.49 -27.42 14.92
N TYR A 99 2.27 -28.23 14.22
CA TYR A 99 2.88 -29.42 14.78
C TYR A 99 4.37 -29.35 14.46
N ASP A 100 5.13 -28.98 15.49
CA ASP A 100 6.58 -29.09 15.54
C ASP A 100 7.02 -30.54 15.26
N ASP A 101 7.12 -30.92 13.98
CA ASP A 101 8.05 -31.96 13.55
C ASP A 101 9.45 -31.31 13.45
N GLU A 102 9.98 -30.92 14.62
CA GLU A 102 11.41 -30.73 14.76
C GLU A 102 12.08 -32.03 14.29
N PRO A 103 12.98 -32.01 13.29
CA PRO A 103 13.65 -33.22 12.83
C PRO A 103 14.64 -33.63 13.91
N MET A 104 14.18 -34.36 14.93
CA MET A 104 15.02 -35.09 15.86
C MET A 104 16.01 -35.88 15.01
N SER A 105 17.29 -35.52 15.12
CA SER A 105 18.31 -36.13 14.26
C SER A 105 18.18 -37.65 14.37
N LYS A 106 18.04 -38.34 13.23
CA LYS A 106 17.84 -39.79 13.22
C LYS A 106 19.06 -40.53 13.78
N ALA A 107 20.20 -39.83 13.92
CA ALA A 107 21.46 -40.36 14.42
C ALA A 107 21.39 -40.96 15.85
N PRO A 108 20.94 -40.24 16.91
CA PRO A 108 20.76 -40.81 18.24
C PRO A 108 19.79 -42.00 18.26
N ILE A 109 18.70 -41.96 17.48
CA ILE A 109 17.73 -43.06 17.41
C ILE A 109 18.37 -44.32 16.80
N ILE A 110 19.14 -44.16 15.73
CA ILE A 110 19.86 -45.27 15.08
C ILE A 110 20.95 -45.84 16.01
N ILE A 111 21.68 -44.99 16.72
CA ILE A 111 22.72 -45.42 17.67
C ILE A 111 22.11 -46.24 18.82
N LEU A 112 20.97 -45.80 19.36
CA LEU A 112 20.26 -46.53 20.42
C LEU A 112 19.77 -47.90 19.93
N ALA A 113 19.25 -47.99 18.70
CA ALA A 113 18.79 -49.25 18.13
C ALA A 113 19.92 -50.27 18.00
N ILE A 114 21.11 -49.84 17.53
CA ILE A 114 22.28 -50.72 17.40
C ILE A 114 22.75 -51.21 18.78
N ALA A 115 22.79 -50.33 19.77
CA ALA A 115 23.19 -50.68 21.14
C ALA A 115 22.28 -51.77 21.74
N ILE A 116 20.96 -51.67 21.54
CA ILE A 116 19.98 -52.66 22.04
C ILE A 116 20.21 -54.02 21.38
N VAL A 117 20.46 -54.07 20.06
CA VAL A 117 20.70 -55.33 19.35
C VAL A 117 21.97 -56.02 19.83
N VAL A 118 23.05 -55.28 20.07
CA VAL A 118 24.30 -55.85 20.60
C VAL A 118 24.10 -56.42 22.00
N VAL A 119 23.41 -55.69 22.88
CA VAL A 119 23.12 -56.16 24.24
C VAL A 119 22.25 -57.42 24.22
N ALA A 120 21.19 -57.43 23.40
CA ALA A 120 20.34 -58.61 23.23
C ALA A 120 21.13 -59.81 22.67
N GLY A 121 22.05 -59.57 21.72
CA GLY A 121 22.93 -60.60 21.17
C GLY A 121 23.89 -61.20 22.20
N VAL A 122 24.46 -60.37 23.09
CA VAL A 122 25.33 -60.85 24.18
C VAL A 122 24.52 -61.66 25.19
N ILE A 123 23.33 -61.19 25.57
CA ILE A 123 22.45 -61.94 26.49
C ILE A 123 22.05 -63.28 25.86
N ALA A 124 21.64 -63.29 24.59
CA ALA A 124 21.32 -64.52 23.88
C ALA A 124 22.54 -65.45 23.79
N TYR A 125 23.73 -64.93 23.50
CA TYR A 125 24.96 -65.71 23.47
C TYR A 125 25.27 -66.33 24.84
N MET A 126 25.07 -65.59 25.94
CA MET A 126 25.25 -66.12 27.30
C MET A 126 24.18 -67.14 27.70
N LEU A 127 22.99 -67.10 27.09
CA LEU A 127 21.90 -68.04 27.35
C LEU A 127 21.91 -69.28 26.42
N LEU A 128 22.53 -69.18 25.24
CA LEU A 128 22.71 -70.28 24.29
C LEU A 128 24.05 -71.03 24.46
N LYS A 129 24.93 -70.55 25.34
CA LYS A 129 26.20 -71.18 25.72
C LYS A 129 26.04 -71.97 27.01
#